data_AF-A0A520IN86-F1
#
_entry.id   AF-A0A520IN86-F1
#
_cell.length_a   1.000
_cell.length_b   1.000
_cell.length_c   1.000
_cell.angle_alpha   90.00
_cell.angle_beta   90.00
_cell.angle_gamma   90.00
#
_symmetry.space_group_name_H-M   'P 1'
#
loop_
_entity.id
_entity.type
_entity.pdbx_description
1 polymer ?
#
loop_
_entity_poly.entity_id
_entity_poly.type
_entity_poly.pdbx_seq_one_letter_code
_entity_poly.pdbx_strand_id
1 'polypeptide(L)' 'MLFSQLPKCQKNIFIIGGGNIYEQTMEIADKLEVTLVKAELKADTFFPKID' A
#
# COMPACT_ATOMS: atom_id res chain seq x y z
N MET A 1 -6.39 5.22 14.48
CA MET A 1 -7.45 4.22 14.78
C MET A 1 -7.31 2.91 14.00
N LEU A 2 -6.77 2.90 12.78
CA LEU A 2 -6.69 1.68 11.96
C LEU A 2 -5.75 0.60 12.55
N PHE A 3 -4.60 1.01 13.10
CA PHE A 3 -3.52 0.07 13.47
C PHE A 3 -3.75 -0.67 14.80
N SER A 4 -4.64 -0.19 15.66
CA SER A 4 -4.91 -0.84 16.95
C SER A 4 -5.61 -2.19 16.82
N GLN A 5 -6.11 -2.53 15.63
CA GLN A 5 -6.80 -3.80 15.35
C GLN A 5 -5.90 -4.83 14.65
N LEU A 6 -4.62 -4.51 14.42
CA LEU A 6 -3.72 -5.46 13.76
C LEU A 6 -3.49 -6.70 14.64
N PRO A 7 -3.53 -7.92 14.07
CA PRO A 7 -3.30 -9.14 14.82
C PRO A 7 -1.86 -9.18 15.34
N LYS A 8 -1.70 -9.35 16.65
CA LYS A 8 -0.41 -9.27 17.37
C LYS A 8 0.60 -10.39 17.03
N CYS A 9 0.19 -11.39 16.27
CA CYS A 9 0.96 -12.62 16.04
C CYS A 9 1.19 -12.99 14.56
N GLN A 10 0.90 -12.08 13.61
CA GLN A 10 1.28 -12.30 12.21
C GLN A 10 2.68 -11.77 11.93
N LYS A 11 3.49 -12.58 11.24
CA LYS A 11 4.85 -12.20 10.84
C LYS A 11 4.86 -11.10 9.77
N ASN A 12 3.92 -11.14 8.83
CA ASN A 12 3.83 -10.19 7.72
C ASN A 12 2.38 -9.74 7.58
N ILE A 13 2.16 -8.42 7.50
CA ILE A 13 0.87 -7.80 7.21
C ILE A 13 0.97 -7.16 5.84
N PHE A 14 0.01 -7.45 4.96
CA PHE A 14 -0.01 -6.94 3.60
C PHE A 14 -1.11 -5.90 3.44
N ILE A 15 -0.73 -4.70 3.01
CA ILE A 15 -1.68 -3.68 2.58
C ILE A 15 -1.99 -3.94 1.11
N ILE A 16 -3.24 -4.29 0.79
CA ILE A 16 -3.63 -4.75 -0.54
C ILE A 16 -4.41 -3.72 -1.37
N GLY A 17 -4.68 -2.53 -0.83
CA GLY A 17 -5.06 -1.39 -1.65
C GLY A 17 -6.18 -0.49 -1.18
N GLY A 18 -6.60 0.32 -2.15
CA GLY A 18 -7.15 1.67 -2.01
C GLY A 18 -6.04 2.71 -2.09
N GLY A 19 -6.08 3.67 -3.03
CA GLY A 19 -5.06 4.71 -3.17
C GLY A 19 -4.81 5.46 -1.85
N ASN A 20 -5.88 5.90 -1.21
CA ASN A 20 -5.82 6.57 0.10
C ASN A 20 -5.30 5.66 1.24
N ILE A 21 -5.46 4.34 1.12
CA ILE A 21 -4.94 3.40 2.13
C ILE A 21 -3.43 3.25 1.94
N TYR A 22 -2.95 3.20 0.70
CA TYR A 22 -1.52 3.25 0.42
C TYR A 22 -0.91 4.53 0.99
N GLU A 23 -1.48 5.71 0.71
CA GLU A 23 -1.00 6.99 1.26
C GLU A 23 -0.87 6.98 2.80
N GLN A 24 -1.89 6.50 3.51
CA GLN A 24 -1.89 6.44 4.97
C GLN A 24 -0.90 5.43 5.58
N THR A 25 -0.40 4.50 4.76
CA THR A 25 0.43 3.38 5.24
C THR A 25 1.87 3.42 4.73
N MET A 26 2.20 4.32 3.81
CA MET A 26 3.56 4.46 3.25
C MET A 26 4.62 4.69 4.34
N GLU A 27 4.33 5.48 5.36
CA GLU A 27 5.30 5.81 6.43
C GLU A 27 5.62 4.64 7.37
N ILE A 28 4.77 3.61 7.40
CA ILE A 28 4.91 2.47 8.32
C ILE A 28 5.23 1.16 7.60
N ALA A 29 5.24 1.17 6.27
CA ALA A 29 5.52 -0.02 5.48
C ALA A 29 7.02 -0.24 5.34
N ASP A 30 7.51 -1.41 5.74
CA ASP A 30 8.93 -1.75 5.62
C ASP A 30 9.34 -2.17 4.20
N LYS A 31 8.40 -2.64 3.39
CA LYS A 31 8.65 -3.22 2.06
C LYS A 31 7.48 -2.99 1.11
N LEU A 32 7.81 -2.69 -0.15
CA LEU A 32 6.85 -2.66 -1.25
C LEU A 32 7.04 -3.89 -2.16
N GLU A 33 5.95 -4.59 -2.47
CA GLU A 33 5.92 -5.66 -3.47
C GLU A 33 5.17 -5.17 -4.72
N VAL A 34 5.91 -4.64 -5.68
CA VAL A 34 5.36 -3.89 -6.82
C VAL A 34 5.45 -4.72 -8.11
N THR A 35 4.35 -4.75 -8.88
CA THR A 35 4.33 -5.27 -10.25
C THR A 35 4.28 -4.12 -11.25
N LEU A 36 5.30 -4.00 -12.10
CA LEU A 36 5.31 -3.02 -13.19
C LEU A 36 4.58 -3.58 -14.42
N VAL A 37 3.41 -3.03 -14.73
CA VAL A 37 2.63 -3.40 -15.92
C VAL A 37 3.00 -2.48 -17.08
N LYS A 38 3.48 -3.05 -18.19
CA LYS A 38 3.84 -2.30 -19.40
C LYS A 38 2.59 -2.00 -20.25
N ALA A 39 1.82 -1.01 -19.83
CA ALA A 39 0.63 -0.54 -20.53
C ALA A 39 0.39 0.96 -20.29
N GLU A 40 -0.23 1.62 -21.26
CA GLU A 40 -0.74 2.98 -21.11
C GLU A 40 -2.26 2.91 -20.90
N LEU A 41 -2.72 3.36 -19.74
CA LEU A 41 -4.11 3.25 -19.33
C LEU A 41 -4.62 4.61 -18.86
N LYS A 42 -5.91 4.88 -19.07
CA LYS A 42 -6.58 5.99 -18.39
C LYS A 42 -6.79 5.60 -16.92
N ALA A 43 -6.37 6.47 -16.01
CA ALA A 43 -6.49 6.25 -14.58
C ALA A 43 -7.05 7.49 -13.88
N ASP A 44 -7.83 7.27 -12.83
CA ASP A 44 -8.35 8.29 -11.91
C ASP A 44 -7.66 8.25 -10.54
N THR A 45 -6.91 7.19 -10.27
CA THR A 45 -6.24 6.89 -9.02
C THR A 45 -4.83 6.39 -9.30
N PHE A 46 -3.86 6.87 -8.52
CA PHE A 46 -2.46 6.53 -8.67
C PHE A 46 -1.90 5.94 -7.37
N PHE A 47 -0.86 5.12 -7.49
CA PHE A 47 -0.07 4.73 -6.33
C PHE A 47 0.68 5.97 -5.80
N PRO A 48 0.90 6.11 -4.49
CA PRO A 48 1.66 7.22 -3.93
C PRO A 48 3.05 7.34 -4.56
N LYS A 49 3.58 8.56 -4.64
CA LYS A 49 4.94 8.79 -5.12
C LYS A 49 5.94 8.09 -4.19
N ILE A 50 6.90 7.39 -4.79
CA ILE A 50 8.06 6.83 -4.08
C ILE A 50 9.21 7.81 -4.33
N ASP A 51 9.81 8.33 -3.26
CA ASP A 51 10.96 9.24 -3.28
C ASP A 51 12.28 8.49 -2.99
#